data_AF-A0A0X8D3Y7-F1
#
_entry.id   AF-A0A0X8D3Y7-F1
#
_cell.length_a   1.000
_cell.length_b   1.000
_cell.length_c   1.000
_cell.angle_alpha   90.00
_cell.angle_beta   90.00
_cell.angle_gamma   90.00
#
_symmetry.space_group_name_H-M   'P 1'
#
loop_
_entity.id
_entity.type
_entity.pdbx_description
1 polymer ?
#
loop_
_entity_poly.entity_id
_entity_poly.type
_entity_poly.pdbx_seq_one_letter_code
_entity_poly.pdbx_strand_id
1 'polypeptide(L)'
;MKQTTLMIDADQLREIVVRLANDVVRELTRNRKEKMVDKLEFHSALQKKLLELAPDFCCYGEKEHPIPNVQSNDRSGIIDVAWWTLADRELLAVFEIDSTVRTKSLRKILHANCPYRFWVYYGSCEIRDVIETLDIEHKIKIIDFSIEFGKKKRKP
;
A
#
# COMPACT_ATOMS: atom_id res chain seq x y z
N MET A 1 -3.56 33.18 5.16
CA MET A 1 -4.59 32.13 4.95
C MET A 1 -4.24 30.96 5.85
N LYS A 2 -5.20 30.43 6.63
CA LYS A 2 -4.96 29.22 7.42
C LYS A 2 -4.92 28.03 6.45
N GLN A 3 -3.80 27.31 6.37
CA GLN A 3 -3.74 26.01 5.71
C GLN A 3 -4.71 25.09 6.47
N THR A 4 -5.80 24.69 5.83
CA THR A 4 -6.63 23.61 6.33
C THR A 4 -5.87 22.33 6.06
N THR A 5 -5.17 21.80 7.06
CA THR A 5 -4.47 20.52 6.94
C THR A 5 -5.51 19.44 6.65
N LEU A 6 -5.44 18.82 5.46
CA LEU A 6 -6.21 17.63 5.15
C LEU A 6 -5.76 16.52 6.10
N MET A 7 -6.66 16.11 7.00
CA MET A 7 -6.40 15.02 7.93
C MET A 7 -6.98 13.73 7.37
N ILE A 8 -6.12 12.74 7.16
CA ILE A 8 -6.54 11.36 6.90
C ILE A 8 -6.75 10.68 8.25
N ASP A 9 -7.98 10.23 8.50
CA ASP A 9 -8.28 9.30 9.59
C ASP A 9 -7.77 7.90 9.18
N ALA A 10 -6.76 7.41 9.92
CA ALA A 10 -6.09 6.16 9.60
C ALA A 10 -7.01 4.94 9.80
N ASP A 11 -7.93 4.97 10.76
CA ASP A 11 -8.84 3.87 11.05
C ASP A 11 -9.94 3.81 9.98
N GLN A 12 -10.48 4.96 9.59
CA GLN A 12 -11.41 5.06 8.47
C GLN A 12 -10.75 4.58 7.17
N LEU A 13 -9.52 5.01 6.89
CA LEU A 13 -8.80 4.57 5.69
C LEU A 13 -8.54 3.06 5.71
N ARG A 14 -8.17 2.50 6.85
CA ARG A 14 -8.00 1.05 7.02
C ARG A 14 -9.26 0.29 6.60
N GLU A 15 -10.43 0.71 7.08
CA GLU A 15 -11.70 0.08 6.67
C GLU A 15 -11.96 0.18 5.17
N ILE A 16 -11.72 1.34 4.57
CA ILE A 16 -11.91 1.56 3.13
C ILE A 16 -10.97 0.64 2.33
N VAL A 17 -9.69 0.57 2.68
CA VAL A 17 -8.71 -0.26 1.98
C VAL A 17 -9.05 -1.75 2.08
N VAL A 18 -9.51 -2.21 3.25
CA VAL A 18 -9.97 -3.60 3.42
C VAL A 18 -11.21 -3.89 2.56
N ARG A 19 -12.15 -2.94 2.43
CA ARG A 19 -13.30 -3.09 1.52
C ARG A 19 -12.85 -3.14 0.06
N LEU A 20 -11.95 -2.25 -0.36
CA LEU A 20 -11.38 -2.24 -1.71
C LEU A 20 -10.67 -3.56 -2.02
N ALA A 21 -9.90 -4.11 -1.09
CA ALA A 21 -9.24 -5.40 -1.25
C ALA A 21 -10.24 -6.54 -1.49
N ASN A 22 -11.36 -6.56 -0.75
CA ASN A 22 -12.43 -7.54 -0.95
C ASN A 22 -13.13 -7.36 -2.31
N ASP A 23 -13.36 -6.13 -2.74
CA ASP A 23 -13.95 -5.84 -4.05
C ASP A 23 -13.03 -6.29 -5.19
N VAL A 24 -11.72 -6.06 -5.07
CA VAL A 24 -10.72 -6.57 -6.02
C VAL A 24 -10.78 -8.10 -6.12
N VAL A 25 -10.87 -8.81 -5.00
CA VAL A 25 -11.02 -10.28 -5.01
C VAL A 25 -12.30 -10.69 -5.73
N ARG A 26 -13.43 -10.02 -5.47
CA ARG A 26 -14.71 -10.29 -6.14
C ARG A 26 -14.62 -10.04 -7.64
N GLU A 27 -14.05 -8.91 -8.05
CA GLU A 27 -13.88 -8.54 -9.46
C GLU A 27 -13.01 -9.56 -10.21
N LEU A 28 -11.87 -9.95 -9.64
CA LEU A 28 -10.94 -10.88 -10.26
C LEU A 28 -11.48 -12.31 -10.34
N THR A 29 -12.37 -12.71 -9.44
CA THR A 29 -12.95 -14.07 -9.40
C THR A 29 -14.30 -14.21 -10.07
N ARG A 30 -15.01 -13.12 -10.38
CA ARG A 30 -16.41 -13.09 -10.86
C ARG A 30 -16.72 -14.07 -12.00
N ASN A 31 -15.79 -14.26 -12.94
CA ASN A 31 -15.98 -15.11 -14.12
C ASN A 31 -15.04 -16.32 -14.15
N ARG A 32 -14.32 -16.61 -13.05
CA ARG A 32 -13.37 -17.73 -13.00
C ARG A 32 -14.07 -18.97 -12.46
N LYS A 33 -13.91 -20.10 -13.16
CA LYS A 33 -14.34 -21.42 -12.67
C LYS A 33 -13.66 -21.79 -11.35
N GLU A 34 -12.40 -21.37 -11.18
CA GLU A 34 -11.65 -21.48 -9.94
C GLU A 34 -11.58 -20.10 -9.26
N LYS A 35 -11.99 -19.99 -7.99
CA LYS A 35 -11.90 -18.75 -7.20
C LYS A 35 -10.47 -18.45 -6.76
N MET A 36 -9.51 -18.62 -7.66
CA MET A 36 -8.09 -18.39 -7.39
C MET A 36 -7.67 -17.04 -7.95
N VAL A 37 -7.17 -16.19 -7.07
CA VAL A 37 -6.59 -14.89 -7.41
C VAL A 37 -5.08 -15.04 -7.55
N ASP A 38 -4.50 -14.50 -8.62
CA ASP A 38 -3.05 -14.39 -8.75
C ASP A 38 -2.55 -13.18 -7.94
N LYS A 39 -1.42 -13.35 -7.24
CA LYS A 39 -0.88 -12.30 -6.35
C LYS A 39 -0.49 -11.02 -7.09
N LEU A 40 0.04 -11.13 -8.31
CA LEU A 40 0.44 -9.99 -9.12
C LEU A 40 -0.78 -9.25 -9.68
N GLU A 41 -1.80 -10.00 -10.11
CA GLU A 41 -3.08 -9.42 -10.53
C GLU A 41 -3.75 -8.66 -9.37
N PHE A 42 -3.80 -9.28 -8.19
CA PHE A 42 -4.33 -8.66 -6.99
C PHE A 42 -3.59 -7.37 -6.62
N HIS A 43 -2.27 -7.43 -6.54
CA HIS A 43 -1.43 -6.29 -6.21
C HIS A 43 -1.67 -5.13 -7.19
N SER A 44 -1.64 -5.41 -8.49
CA SER A 44 -1.85 -4.39 -9.54
C SER A 44 -3.26 -3.79 -9.48
N ALA A 45 -4.28 -4.61 -9.21
CA ALA A 45 -5.66 -4.14 -9.09
C ALA A 45 -5.87 -3.30 -7.82
N LEU A 46 -5.31 -3.69 -6.67
CA LEU A 46 -5.38 -2.92 -5.44
C LEU A 46 -4.65 -1.58 -5.56
N GLN A 47 -3.47 -1.58 -6.19
CA GLN A 47 -2.73 -0.36 -6.53
C GLN A 47 -3.61 0.60 -7.35
N LYS A 48 -4.32 0.09 -8.37
CA LYS A 48 -5.26 0.88 -9.17
C LYS A 48 -6.40 1.46 -8.32
N LYS A 49 -7.03 0.67 -7.46
CA LYS A 49 -8.11 1.14 -6.57
C LYS A 49 -7.63 2.25 -5.62
N LEU A 50 -6.40 2.15 -5.11
CA LEU A 50 -5.80 3.20 -4.26
C LEU A 50 -5.55 4.50 -5.03
N LEU A 51 -5.21 4.44 -6.32
CA LEU A 51 -5.11 5.65 -7.15
C LEU A 51 -6.48 6.29 -7.39
N GLU A 52 -7.49 5.47 -7.66
CA GLU A 52 -8.87 5.90 -7.86
C GLU A 52 -9.51 6.49 -6.59
N LEU A 53 -9.04 6.09 -5.40
CA LEU A 53 -9.49 6.60 -4.11
C LEU A 53 -8.91 7.99 -3.76
N ALA A 54 -7.75 8.37 -4.30
CA ALA A 54 -7.06 9.62 -3.94
C ALA A 54 -7.94 10.89 -4.03
N PRO A 55 -8.80 11.07 -5.05
CA PRO A 55 -9.67 12.24 -5.16
C PRO A 55 -10.63 12.44 -3.98
N ASP A 56 -11.08 11.35 -3.33
CA ASP A 56 -11.95 11.40 -2.16
C ASP A 56 -11.27 12.07 -0.95
N PHE A 57 -9.94 12.17 -0.98
CA PHE A 57 -9.09 12.84 -0.01
C PHE A 57 -8.48 14.14 -0.55
N CYS A 58 -9.09 14.74 -1.57
CA CYS A 58 -8.58 15.94 -2.26
C CYS A 58 -7.12 15.78 -2.75
N CYS A 59 -6.77 14.57 -3.20
CA CYS A 59 -5.46 14.23 -3.72
C CYS A 59 -5.52 13.74 -5.17
N TYR A 60 -4.37 13.69 -5.82
CA TYR A 60 -4.16 12.84 -7.00
C TYR A 60 -3.18 11.71 -6.66
N GLY A 61 -3.37 10.55 -7.29
CA GLY A 61 -2.52 9.39 -7.12
C GLY A 61 -1.42 9.32 -8.19
N GLU A 62 -0.22 8.91 -7.78
CA GLU A 62 0.91 8.55 -8.64
C GLU A 62 1.32 7.10 -8.34
N LYS A 63 1.54 6.34 -9.39
CA LYS A 63 2.01 4.95 -9.31
C LYS A 63 3.53 4.91 -9.41
N GLU A 64 4.16 3.98 -8.69
CA GLU A 64 5.61 3.69 -8.81
C GLU A 64 6.47 4.94 -8.56
N HIS A 65 6.18 5.63 -7.45
CA HIS A 65 6.84 6.88 -7.08
C HIS A 65 8.29 6.63 -6.60
N PRO A 66 9.30 7.28 -7.20
CA PRO A 66 10.69 7.11 -6.78
C PRO A 66 10.97 7.79 -5.42
N ILE A 67 11.66 7.09 -4.54
CA ILE A 67 12.23 7.60 -3.28
C ILE A 67 13.74 7.78 -3.48
N PRO A 68 14.20 8.99 -3.86
CA PRO A 68 15.58 9.22 -4.30
C PRO A 68 16.62 8.95 -3.20
N ASN A 69 16.24 9.13 -1.93
CA ASN A 69 17.13 8.95 -0.78
C ASN A 69 17.25 7.50 -0.30
N VAL A 70 16.57 6.55 -0.95
CA VAL A 70 16.70 5.12 -0.67
C VAL A 70 17.38 4.47 -1.86
N GLN A 71 18.68 4.22 -1.74
CA GLN A 71 19.45 3.52 -2.75
C GLN A 71 19.71 2.07 -2.33
N SER A 72 19.47 1.14 -3.26
CA SER A 72 19.92 -0.26 -3.15
C SER A 72 20.45 -0.67 -4.51
N ASN A 73 21.76 -0.93 -4.62
CA ASN A 73 22.42 -1.31 -5.88
C ASN A 73 22.11 -0.34 -7.03
N ASP A 74 22.38 0.96 -6.83
CA ASP A 74 22.22 2.03 -7.84
C ASP A 74 20.80 2.24 -8.38
N ARG A 75 19.79 1.62 -7.76
CA ARG A 75 18.38 1.88 -8.04
C ARG A 75 17.75 2.63 -6.88
N SER A 76 17.04 3.71 -7.19
CA SER A 76 16.13 4.36 -6.26
C SER A 76 15.05 3.37 -5.83
N GLY A 77 14.67 3.40 -4.55
CA GLY A 77 13.50 2.70 -4.07
C GLY A 77 12.26 3.25 -4.78
N ILE A 78 11.31 2.38 -5.12
CA ILE A 78 10.04 2.77 -5.76
C ILE A 78 8.91 2.41 -4.80
N ILE A 79 8.06 3.36 -4.44
CA ILE A 79 6.83 3.16 -3.66
C ILE A 79 5.68 2.84 -4.61
N ASP A 80 4.81 1.91 -4.23
CA ASP A 80 3.71 1.47 -5.11
C ASP A 80 2.72 2.59 -5.42
N VAL A 81 2.29 3.35 -4.42
CA VAL A 81 1.37 4.49 -4.59
C VAL A 81 1.78 5.69 -3.74
N ALA A 82 1.79 6.87 -4.35
CA ALA A 82 1.92 8.15 -3.69
C ALA A 82 0.65 8.98 -3.88
N TRP A 83 0.18 9.64 -2.83
CA TRP A 83 -0.90 10.61 -2.90
C TRP A 83 -0.36 12.00 -2.65
N TRP A 84 -0.72 12.90 -3.54
CA TRP A 84 -0.29 14.28 -3.53
C TRP A 84 -1.49 15.20 -3.42
N THR A 85 -1.41 16.21 -2.56
CA THR A 85 -2.48 17.19 -2.40
C THR A 85 -2.77 17.93 -3.71
N LEU A 86 -4.04 18.19 -4.00
CA LEU A 86 -4.43 18.94 -5.19
C LEU A 86 -4.08 20.44 -5.10
N ALA A 87 -4.09 21.00 -3.89
CA ALA A 87 -3.92 22.43 -3.67
C ALA A 87 -2.47 22.91 -3.82
N ASP A 88 -1.53 22.23 -3.15
CA ASP A 88 -0.12 22.62 -3.02
C ASP A 88 0.86 21.60 -3.61
N ARG A 89 0.38 20.46 -4.14
CA ARG A 89 1.22 19.41 -4.76
C ARG A 89 2.27 18.86 -3.79
N GLU A 90 1.94 18.79 -2.51
CA GLU A 90 2.78 18.19 -1.48
C GLU A 90 2.44 16.70 -1.31
N LEU A 91 3.46 15.88 -1.01
CA LEU A 91 3.28 14.45 -0.79
C LEU A 91 2.56 14.23 0.55
N LEU A 92 1.30 13.81 0.48
CA LEU A 92 0.45 13.62 1.65
C LEU A 92 0.61 12.21 2.23
N ALA A 93 0.54 11.19 1.37
CA ALA A 93 0.56 9.81 1.80
C ALA A 93 1.35 8.91 0.84
N VAL A 94 1.92 7.83 1.38
CA VAL A 94 2.51 6.75 0.59
C VAL A 94 1.94 5.41 1.01
N PHE A 95 1.81 4.50 0.05
CA PHE A 95 1.33 3.14 0.25
C PHE A 95 2.29 2.16 -0.39
N GLU A 96 2.67 1.14 0.36
CA GLU A 96 3.44 0.00 -0.10
C GLU A 96 2.63 -1.27 0.17
N ILE A 97 2.51 -2.13 -0.83
CA ILE A 97 1.54 -3.23 -0.86
C ILE A 97 2.30 -4.57 -0.92
N ASP A 98 2.38 -5.28 0.20
CA ASP A 98 3.22 -6.47 0.33
C ASP A 98 2.44 -7.74 0.67
N SER A 99 2.77 -8.84 -0.02
CA SER A 99 2.33 -10.21 0.34
C SER A 99 3.33 -10.97 1.22
N THR A 100 4.50 -10.37 1.46
CA THR A 100 5.62 -10.97 2.22
C THR A 100 6.33 -9.87 2.98
N VAL A 101 6.86 -10.18 4.16
CA VAL A 101 7.57 -9.19 4.97
C VAL A 101 8.90 -8.83 4.29
N ARG A 102 9.03 -7.58 3.85
CA ARG A 102 10.22 -7.07 3.16
C ARG A 102 10.74 -5.83 3.88
N THR A 103 11.84 -5.98 4.59
CA THR A 103 12.50 -4.87 5.30
C THR A 103 12.88 -3.71 4.36
N LYS A 104 13.22 -4.02 3.10
CA LYS A 104 13.47 -3.00 2.06
C LYS A 104 12.24 -2.14 1.80
N SER A 105 11.05 -2.73 1.76
CA SER A 105 9.78 -2.03 1.56
C SER A 105 9.49 -1.07 2.69
N LEU A 106 9.62 -1.53 3.94
CA LEU A 106 9.46 -0.69 5.14
C LEU A 106 10.46 0.47 5.18
N ARG A 107 11.72 0.25 4.79
CA ARG A 107 12.72 1.32 4.70
C ARG A 107 12.33 2.40 3.68
N LYS A 108 11.76 2.04 2.53
CA LYS A 108 11.25 3.02 1.54
C LYS A 108 10.19 3.92 2.16
N ILE A 109 9.22 3.32 2.84
CA ILE A 109 8.11 4.03 3.50
C ILE A 109 8.64 5.02 4.55
N LEU A 110 9.59 4.59 5.40
CA LEU A 110 10.16 5.43 6.45
C LEU A 110 10.91 6.66 5.91
N HIS A 111 11.54 6.54 4.74
CA HIS A 111 12.26 7.65 4.10
C HIS A 111 11.35 8.59 3.30
N ALA A 112 10.08 8.23 3.07
CA ALA A 112 9.15 9.14 2.42
C ALA A 112 8.91 10.36 3.31
N ASN A 113 9.11 11.55 2.76
CA ASN A 113 8.91 12.81 3.46
C ASN A 113 7.44 13.24 3.36
N CYS A 114 6.56 12.56 4.08
CA CYS A 114 5.13 12.83 4.08
C CYS A 114 4.52 12.65 5.48
N PRO A 115 3.33 13.20 5.75
CA PRO A 115 2.62 12.97 7.00
C PRO A 115 2.18 11.52 7.19
N TYR A 116 1.66 10.88 6.13
CA TYR A 116 1.05 9.55 6.24
C TYR A 116 1.84 8.46 5.50
N ARG A 117 2.06 7.34 6.18
CA ARG A 117 2.87 6.22 5.70
C ARG A 117 2.09 4.94 5.94
N PHE A 118 1.58 4.31 4.89
CA PHE A 118 0.77 3.11 5.00
C PHE A 118 1.53 1.88 4.48
N TRP A 119 1.56 0.84 5.30
CA TRP A 119 1.98 -0.48 4.85
C TRP A 119 0.75 -1.38 4.74
N VAL A 120 0.40 -1.71 3.49
CA VAL A 120 -0.74 -2.56 3.16
C VAL A 120 -0.24 -4.00 3.06
N TYR A 121 -0.40 -4.75 4.13
CA TYR A 121 0.14 -6.10 4.25
C TYR A 121 -0.95 -7.16 4.14
N TYR A 122 -0.79 -8.09 3.20
CA TYR A 122 -1.76 -9.16 2.96
C TYR A 122 -1.13 -10.56 2.94
N GLY A 123 0.04 -10.68 3.57
CA GLY A 123 0.72 -11.96 3.80
C GLY A 123 0.22 -12.66 5.07
N SER A 124 0.81 -13.83 5.34
CA SER A 124 0.44 -14.68 6.48
C SER A 124 1.52 -14.78 7.56
N CYS A 125 2.60 -14.00 7.46
CA CYS A 125 3.68 -14.04 8.44
C CYS A 125 3.41 -13.03 9.55
N GLU A 126 3.86 -13.34 10.76
CA GLU A 126 3.93 -12.39 11.86
C GLU A 126 4.80 -11.18 11.47
N ILE A 127 4.28 -9.98 11.70
CA ILE A 127 4.91 -8.71 11.30
C ILE A 127 5.47 -7.90 12.47
N ARG A 128 5.09 -8.27 13.70
CA ARG A 128 5.33 -7.48 14.92
C ARG A 128 6.81 -7.19 15.14
N ASP A 129 7.64 -8.23 15.20
CA ASP A 129 9.08 -8.10 15.49
C ASP A 129 9.79 -7.18 14.48
N VAL A 130 9.39 -7.27 13.20
CA VAL A 130 10.01 -6.48 12.13
C VAL A 130 9.64 -5.01 12.26
N ILE A 131 8.39 -4.70 12.61
CA ILE A 131 7.93 -3.32 12.82
C ILE A 131 8.53 -2.74 14.09
N GLU A 132 8.52 -3.47 15.20
CA GLU A 132 9.12 -3.02 16.47
C GLU A 132 10.63 -2.76 16.33
N THR A 133 11.31 -3.46 15.42
CA THR A 133 12.74 -3.24 15.14
C THR A 133 13.00 -2.07 14.19
N LEU A 134 12.17 -1.88 13.14
CA LEU A 134 12.46 -0.93 12.07
C LEU A 134 11.76 0.43 12.23
N ASP A 135 10.58 0.46 12.82
CA ASP A 135 9.74 1.65 12.98
C ASP A 135 9.56 2.00 14.46
N ILE A 136 10.69 2.29 15.13
CA ILE A 136 10.76 2.61 16.56
C ILE A 136 9.90 3.83 16.93
N GLU A 137 9.73 4.75 15.98
CA GLU A 137 8.94 5.98 16.16
C GLU A 137 7.45 5.80 15.80
N HIS A 138 7.03 4.58 15.43
CA HIS A 138 5.65 4.24 15.07
C HIS A 138 5.06 5.14 13.98
N LYS A 139 5.87 5.47 12.97
CA LYS A 139 5.51 6.34 11.84
C LYS A 139 4.64 5.62 10.81
N ILE A 140 4.74 4.29 10.71
CA ILE A 140 4.01 3.48 9.75
C ILE A 140 2.66 3.08 10.35
N LYS A 141 1.60 3.35 9.60
CA LYS A 141 0.26 2.81 9.85
C LYS A 141 0.09 1.51 9.08
N ILE A 142 -0.23 0.44 9.81
CA ILE A 142 -0.38 -0.89 9.24
C ILE A 142 -1.83 -1.12 8.85
N ILE A 143 -2.04 -1.54 7.60
CA ILE A 143 -3.32 -2.01 7.09
C ILE A 143 -3.13 -3.48 6.73
N ASP A 144 -3.43 -4.35 7.67
CA ASP A 144 -3.28 -5.79 7.53
C ASP A 144 -4.63 -6.49 7.30
N PHE A 145 -4.64 -7.46 6.39
CA PHE A 145 -5.81 -8.31 6.14
C PHE A 145 -5.38 -9.62 5.48
N SER A 146 -6.23 -10.64 5.52
CA SER A 146 -5.95 -11.94 4.89
C SER A 146 -6.75 -12.13 3.61
N ILE A 147 -6.11 -12.68 2.57
CA ILE A 147 -6.76 -13.08 1.31
C ILE A 147 -6.38 -14.51 0.99
N GLU A 148 -7.38 -15.30 0.59
CA GLU A 148 -7.16 -16.64 0.07
C GLU A 148 -6.66 -16.57 -1.38
N PHE A 149 -5.38 -16.88 -1.57
CA PHE A 149 -4.79 -17.02 -2.90
C PHE A 149 -4.79 -18.48 -3.35
N GLY A 150 -4.94 -18.66 -4.65
CA GLY A 150 -4.79 -19.98 -5.24
C GLY A 150 -3.37 -20.51 -5.18
N LYS A 151 -3.17 -21.72 -4.65
CA LYS A 151 -1.90 -22.43 -4.84
C LYS A 151 -1.84 -22.93 -6.28
N LYS A 152 -0.93 -22.37 -7.10
CA LYS A 152 -0.55 -23.01 -8.38
C LYS A 152 -0.11 -24.44 -8.05
N LYS A 153 -0.84 -25.46 -8.55
CA LYS A 153 -0.33 -26.83 -8.54
C LYS A 153 0.99 -26.80 -9.30
N ARG A 154 2.11 -27.04 -8.61
CA ARG A 154 3.36 -27.38 -9.29
C ARG A 154 3.05 -28.63 -10.12
N LYS A 155 3.20 -28.54 -11.44
CA LYS A 155 3.18 -29.75 -12.27
C LYS A 155 4.31 -30.65 -11.77
N PRO A 156 4.06 -31.97 -11.58
CA PRO A 156 5.11 -32.91 -11.19
C PRO A 156 6.25 -32.94 -12.21
#